data_AF-A0A8C4IVJ1-F1
#
_entry.id   AF-A0A8C4IVJ1-F1
#
_cell.length_a   1.000
_cell.length_b   1.000
_cell.length_c   1.000
_cell.angle_alpha   90.00
_cell.angle_beta   90.00
_cell.angle_gamma   90.00
#
_symmetry.space_group_name_H-M   'P 1'
#
loop_
_entity.id
_entity.type
_entity.pdbx_description
1 polymer ?
#
loop_
_entity_poly.entity_id
_entity_poly.type
_entity_poly.pdbx_seq_one_letter_code
_entity_poly.pdbx_strand_id
1 'polypeptide(L)'
;MKVLVALILLVQLPIHKAVPTAPPPPLGCDDPESEAAAELAVNYINDHSHHGYKFALNRIENVRVIPQKFGDILFLELDLLETECHILSPTPLENCTVRSFTEHAVEGDCDVKLQNLDGKLSVLASKCHSHADSNEDVTRVCPDCPLLANLNNTQVLTAVTAALNSHNSKTAGAYLKLLEIGRARIQVIARIRAILTCKQNTSSMVIAGVTYSQPGQDTSAGLLPNVVQGFTNHNLRLSHNNPFASESIGEAAQHDKVARPVGFVPPPPPCPGRVHHFKI
;
A
#
# COMPACT_ATOMS: atom_id res chain seq x y z
N MET A 1 41.06 11.01 67.50
CA MET A 1 39.92 10.06 67.48
C MET A 1 38.81 10.42 66.50
N LYS A 2 38.57 11.69 66.16
CA LYS A 2 37.50 12.08 65.21
C LYS A 2 37.80 11.78 63.72
N VAL A 3 39.08 11.74 63.35
CA VAL A 3 39.52 11.49 61.95
C VAL A 3 39.40 10.00 61.57
N LEU A 4 39.56 9.09 62.53
CA LEU A 4 39.47 7.65 62.26
C LEU A 4 38.02 7.19 61.99
N VAL A 5 37.04 7.84 62.63
CA VAL A 5 35.61 7.50 62.47
C VAL A 5 35.09 7.92 61.08
N ALA A 6 35.61 9.01 60.51
CA ALA A 6 35.25 9.46 59.18
C ALA A 6 35.78 8.54 58.07
N LEU A 7 36.96 7.93 58.26
CA LEU A 7 37.55 6.99 57.30
C LEU A 7 36.82 5.64 57.24
N ILE A 8 36.24 5.20 58.36
CA ILE A 8 35.48 3.93 58.41
C ILE A 8 34.11 4.07 57.72
N LEU A 9 33.50 5.27 57.72
CA LEU A 9 32.21 5.52 57.06
C LEU A 9 32.30 5.60 55.53
N LEU A 10 33.47 5.87 54.96
CA LEU A 10 33.69 5.88 53.50
C LEU A 10 33.87 4.48 52.89
N VAL A 11 34.14 3.46 53.72
CA VAL A 11 34.40 2.08 53.27
C VAL A 11 33.10 1.27 53.07
N GLN A 12 31.95 1.81 53.49
CA GLN A 12 30.64 1.13 53.37
C GLN A 12 29.74 1.69 52.27
N LEU A 13 30.27 2.42 51.28
CA LEU A 13 29.50 2.65 50.05
C LEU A 13 29.46 1.33 49.28
N PRO A 14 28.33 0.60 49.25
CA PRO A 14 28.21 -0.56 48.37
C PRO A 14 28.42 -0.06 46.95
N ILE A 15 29.52 -0.49 46.33
CA ILE A 15 29.74 -0.40 44.89
C ILE A 15 28.62 -1.22 44.27
N HIS A 16 27.49 -0.58 44.03
CA HIS A 16 26.42 -1.13 43.23
C HIS A 16 27.04 -1.27 41.84
N LYS A 17 27.58 -2.45 41.54
CA LYS A 17 27.85 -2.83 40.17
C LYS A 17 26.50 -2.79 39.49
N ALA A 18 26.28 -1.76 38.68
CA ALA A 18 25.16 -1.73 37.77
C ALA A 18 25.22 -3.02 36.97
N VAL A 19 24.26 -3.91 37.24
CA VAL A 19 24.04 -5.09 36.40
C VAL A 19 23.86 -4.53 34.99
N PRO A 20 24.59 -5.01 33.97
CA PRO A 20 24.36 -4.57 32.60
C PRO A 20 22.89 -4.85 32.29
N THR A 21 22.10 -3.79 32.17
CA THR A 21 20.71 -3.89 31.74
C THR A 21 20.73 -4.63 30.42
N ALA A 22 20.04 -5.77 30.34
CA ALA A 22 19.93 -6.50 29.09
C ALA A 22 19.46 -5.52 28.00
N PRO A 23 19.99 -5.61 26.77
CA PRO A 23 19.51 -4.80 25.66
C PRO A 23 17.98 -4.91 25.58
N PRO A 24 17.26 -3.80 25.32
CA PRO A 24 15.83 -3.87 25.13
C PRO A 24 15.52 -4.90 24.04
N PRO A 25 14.39 -5.62 24.15
CA PRO A 25 13.98 -6.53 23.10
C PRO A 25 13.89 -5.79 21.76
N PRO A 26 14.19 -6.46 20.63
CA PRO A 26 13.99 -5.89 19.32
C PRO A 26 12.54 -5.42 19.15
N LEU A 27 12.35 -4.31 18.42
CA LEU A 27 11.03 -3.82 18.06
C LEU A 27 10.27 -4.90 17.27
N GLY A 28 9.06 -5.22 17.70
CA GLY A 28 8.17 -6.19 17.09
C GLY A 28 7.20 -5.56 16.09
N CYS A 29 6.72 -6.36 15.14
CA CYS A 29 5.77 -5.91 14.14
C CYS A 29 4.41 -5.47 14.74
N ASP A 30 3.99 -6.09 15.85
CA ASP A 30 2.73 -5.75 16.53
C ASP A 30 2.88 -4.66 17.61
N ASP A 31 4.09 -4.11 17.78
CA ASP A 31 4.32 -3.05 18.75
C ASP A 31 3.62 -1.75 18.31
N PRO A 32 3.05 -0.95 19.25
CA PRO A 32 2.37 0.30 18.91
C PRO A 32 3.23 1.29 18.12
N GLU A 33 4.56 1.27 18.32
CA GLU A 33 5.50 2.10 17.57
C GLU A 33 5.62 1.65 16.11
N SER A 34 5.65 0.34 15.85
CA SER A 34 5.67 -0.22 14.49
C SER A 34 4.38 0.10 13.74
N GLU A 35 3.24 -0.05 14.40
CA GLU A 35 1.91 0.27 13.86
C GLU A 35 1.78 1.77 13.53
N ALA A 36 2.26 2.66 14.41
CA ALA A 36 2.28 4.10 14.14
C ALA A 36 3.21 4.47 12.97
N ALA A 37 4.36 3.80 12.85
CA ALA A 37 5.26 3.98 11.71
C ALA A 37 4.64 3.47 10.39
N ALA A 38 3.95 2.34 10.43
CA ALA A 38 3.22 1.79 9.28
C ALA A 38 2.06 2.70 8.86
N GLU A 39 1.30 3.25 9.81
CA GLU A 39 0.23 4.21 9.52
C GLU A 39 0.77 5.46 8.81
N LEU A 40 1.86 6.05 9.32
CA LEU A 40 2.52 7.18 8.67
C LEU A 40 2.99 6.82 7.25
N ALA A 41 3.59 5.65 7.08
CA ALA A 41 4.07 5.15 5.79
C ALA A 41 2.91 4.98 4.79
N VAL A 42 1.79 4.39 5.19
CA VAL A 42 0.62 4.17 4.34
C VAL A 42 -0.02 5.48 3.94
N ASN A 43 -0.18 6.42 4.88
CA ASN A 43 -0.67 7.77 4.58
C ASN A 43 0.23 8.48 3.57
N TYR A 44 1.55 8.40 3.77
CA TYR A 44 2.53 8.95 2.84
C TYR A 44 2.39 8.35 1.43
N ILE A 45 2.31 7.02 1.32
CA ILE A 45 2.16 6.31 0.04
C ILE A 45 0.88 6.75 -0.69
N ASN A 46 -0.23 6.86 0.03
CA ASN A 46 -1.50 7.32 -0.53
C ASN A 46 -1.43 8.78 -0.98
N ASP A 47 -0.83 9.68 -0.19
CA ASP A 47 -0.72 11.10 -0.53
C ASP A 47 0.19 11.37 -1.75
N HIS A 48 1.14 10.46 -2.01
CA HIS A 48 2.07 10.58 -3.14
C HIS A 48 1.68 9.71 -4.34
N SER A 49 0.55 9.02 -4.28
CA SER A 49 0.02 8.26 -5.41
C SER A 49 -0.79 9.16 -6.34
N HIS A 50 -0.59 9.01 -7.65
CA HIS A 50 -1.22 9.87 -8.66
C HIS A 50 -2.30 9.17 -9.51
N HIS A 51 -2.47 7.86 -9.32
CA HIS A 51 -3.40 7.01 -10.06
C HIS A 51 -3.94 5.90 -9.16
N GLY A 52 -5.03 5.27 -9.58
CA GLY A 52 -5.60 4.12 -8.89
C GLY A 52 -6.32 4.46 -7.58
N TYR A 53 -6.20 3.59 -6.60
CA TYR A 53 -6.99 3.63 -5.35
C TYR A 53 -6.08 3.72 -4.13
N LYS A 54 -6.65 4.17 -3.02
CA LYS A 54 -5.96 4.18 -1.73
C LYS A 54 -5.73 2.75 -1.25
N PHE A 55 -4.63 2.53 -0.56
CA PHE A 55 -4.25 1.26 0.07
C PHE A 55 -4.35 1.36 1.59
N ALA A 56 -4.81 0.30 2.23
CA ALA A 56 -4.84 0.14 3.68
C ALA A 56 -3.78 -0.87 4.13
N LEU A 57 -3.26 -0.71 5.35
CA LEU A 57 -2.34 -1.68 5.96
C LEU A 57 -3.05 -3.01 6.18
N ASN A 58 -2.49 -4.11 5.67
CA ASN A 58 -2.94 -5.46 6.00
C ASN A 58 -2.00 -6.14 7.00
N ARG A 59 -0.69 -5.93 6.86
CA ARG A 59 0.31 -6.57 7.71
C ARG A 59 1.65 -5.85 7.67
N ILE A 60 2.35 -5.88 8.80
CA ILE A 60 3.77 -5.54 8.87
C ILE A 60 4.52 -6.87 8.79
N GLU A 61 5.17 -7.14 7.66
CA GLU A 61 5.91 -8.38 7.42
C GLU A 61 7.27 -8.36 8.13
N ASN A 62 7.88 -7.18 8.20
CA ASN A 62 9.19 -7.00 8.82
C ASN A 62 9.35 -5.57 9.37
N VAL A 63 10.07 -5.46 10.49
CA VAL A 63 10.57 -4.18 11.01
C VAL A 63 12.05 -4.31 11.37
N ARG A 64 12.85 -3.36 10.89
CA ARG A 64 14.28 -3.30 11.20
C ARG A 64 14.67 -1.88 11.59
N VAL A 65 15.23 -1.75 12.79
CA VAL A 65 15.77 -0.49 13.30
C VAL A 65 17.29 -0.49 13.17
N ILE A 66 17.86 0.56 12.59
CA ILE A 66 19.29 0.82 12.53
C ILE A 66 19.56 2.11 13.33
N PRO A 67 20.13 2.01 14.54
CA PRO A 67 20.47 3.18 15.32
C PRO A 67 21.53 4.03 14.62
N GLN A 68 21.32 5.35 14.55
CA GLN A 68 22.36 6.27 14.05
C GLN A 68 22.62 7.41 15.02
N LYS A 69 23.70 8.16 14.77
CA LYS A 69 24.09 9.31 15.60
C LYS A 69 23.07 10.45 15.60
N PHE A 70 22.24 10.54 14.55
CA PHE A 70 21.27 11.62 14.32
C PHE A 70 19.88 11.03 14.06
N GLY A 71 19.41 10.20 14.99
CA GLY A 71 18.13 9.50 14.89
C GLY A 71 18.25 8.10 14.29
N ASP A 72 17.24 7.29 14.55
CA ASP A 72 17.21 5.89 14.11
C ASP A 72 16.59 5.80 12.71
N ILE A 73 17.08 4.86 11.90
CA ILE A 73 16.45 4.53 10.61
C ILE A 73 15.63 3.28 10.79
N LEU A 74 14.36 3.34 10.38
CA LEU A 74 13.44 2.23 10.37
C LEU A 74 13.22 1.77 8.94
N PHE A 75 13.32 0.47 8.71
CA PHE A 75 12.89 -0.19 7.47
C PHE A 75 11.67 -1.04 7.78
N LEU A 76 10.60 -0.82 7.03
CA LEU A 76 9.36 -1.59 7.11
C LEU A 76 9.13 -2.31 5.79
N GLU A 77 8.73 -3.58 5.88
CA GLU A 77 8.12 -4.34 4.78
C GLU A 77 6.62 -4.46 5.11
N LEU A 78 5.77 -3.92 4.25
CA LEU A 78 4.34 -3.80 4.48
C LEU A 78 3.55 -4.52 3.40
N ASP A 79 2.61 -5.36 3.82
CA ASP A 79 1.54 -5.85 2.96
C ASP A 79 0.35 -4.90 3.08
N LEU A 80 -0.08 -4.38 1.94
CA LEU A 80 -1.18 -3.45 1.80
C LEU A 80 -2.30 -4.04 0.95
N LEU A 81 -3.52 -3.56 1.14
CA LEU A 81 -4.68 -3.94 0.34
C LEU A 81 -5.37 -2.72 -0.26
N GLU A 82 -5.69 -2.81 -1.55
CA GLU A 82 -6.42 -1.78 -2.28
C GLU A 82 -7.84 -1.61 -1.74
N THR A 83 -8.26 -0.36 -1.56
CA THR A 83 -9.59 0.02 -1.08
C THR A 83 -10.50 0.47 -2.23
N GLU A 84 -11.79 0.63 -1.93
CA GLU A 84 -12.75 1.16 -2.90
C GLU A 84 -12.55 2.65 -3.22
N CYS A 85 -11.82 3.38 -2.37
CA CYS A 85 -11.58 4.81 -2.54
C CYS A 85 -10.53 5.08 -3.62
N HIS A 86 -10.93 5.78 -4.67
CA HIS A 86 -9.97 6.34 -5.63
C HIS A 86 -9.02 7.33 -4.94
N ILE A 87 -7.81 7.52 -5.45
CA ILE A 87 -6.81 8.41 -4.83
C ILE A 87 -7.28 9.87 -4.74
N LEU A 88 -8.10 10.28 -5.70
CA LEU A 88 -8.77 11.60 -5.75
C LEU A 88 -9.97 11.73 -4.80
N SER A 89 -10.37 10.65 -4.11
CA SER A 89 -11.49 10.70 -3.18
C SER A 89 -11.09 11.45 -1.90
N PRO A 90 -11.90 12.42 -1.45
CA PRO A 90 -11.66 13.12 -0.18
C PRO A 90 -11.94 12.23 1.04
N THR A 91 -12.53 11.04 0.87
CA THR A 91 -12.83 10.12 1.95
C THR A 91 -11.55 9.74 2.71
N PRO A 92 -11.51 9.93 4.05
CA PRO A 92 -10.39 9.46 4.88
C PRO A 92 -10.16 7.95 4.73
N LEU A 93 -8.91 7.51 4.83
CA LEU A 93 -8.53 6.11 4.60
C LEU A 93 -9.29 5.12 5.50
N GLU A 94 -9.50 5.48 6.77
CA GLU A 94 -10.24 4.67 7.76
C GLU A 94 -11.68 4.34 7.33
N ASN A 95 -12.27 5.19 6.49
CA ASN A 95 -13.63 5.03 5.98
C ASN A 95 -13.66 4.41 4.57
N CYS A 96 -12.52 3.97 4.05
CA CYS A 96 -12.41 3.32 2.76
C CYS A 96 -12.47 1.80 2.94
N THR A 97 -13.53 1.19 2.41
CA THR A 97 -13.70 -0.26 2.43
C THR A 97 -12.56 -0.95 1.69
N VAL A 98 -11.88 -1.90 2.32
CA VAL A 98 -10.90 -2.77 1.67
C VAL A 98 -11.62 -3.73 0.73
N ARG A 99 -11.11 -3.88 -0.50
CA ARG A 99 -11.70 -4.82 -1.47
C ARG A 99 -11.48 -6.25 -1.01
N SER A 100 -12.52 -7.06 -1.16
CA SER A 100 -12.46 -8.48 -0.84
C SER A 100 -11.72 -9.27 -1.92
N PHE A 101 -11.21 -10.45 -1.56
CA PHE A 101 -10.63 -11.42 -2.50
C PHE A 101 -11.57 -11.71 -3.70
N THR A 102 -12.87 -11.89 -3.44
CA THR A 102 -13.89 -12.16 -4.49
C THR A 102 -14.06 -11.03 -5.49
N GLU A 103 -13.50 -9.86 -5.19
CA GLU A 103 -13.56 -8.68 -6.04
C GLU A 103 -12.28 -8.44 -6.84
N HIS A 104 -11.34 -9.39 -6.79
CA HIS A 104 -9.94 -9.22 -7.15
C HIS A 104 -9.29 -8.16 -6.27
N ALA A 105 -9.03 -8.53 -5.02
CA ALA A 105 -8.23 -7.68 -4.15
C ALA A 105 -6.88 -7.44 -4.82
N VAL A 106 -6.34 -6.25 -4.62
CA VAL A 106 -5.01 -5.91 -5.13
C VAL A 106 -4.12 -5.75 -3.92
N GLU A 107 -3.10 -6.59 -3.87
CA GLU A 107 -2.09 -6.60 -2.84
C GLU A 107 -0.97 -5.65 -3.24
N GLY A 108 -0.51 -4.84 -2.30
CA GLY A 108 0.69 -4.01 -2.41
C GLY A 108 1.76 -4.51 -1.46
N ASP A 109 2.91 -4.90 -1.99
CA ASP A 109 4.13 -5.19 -1.25
C ASP A 109 5.01 -3.93 -1.27
N CYS A 110 5.32 -3.37 -0.11
CA CYS A 110 5.96 -2.08 0.04
C CYS A 110 7.16 -2.11 1.01
N ASP A 111 8.31 -1.69 0.49
CA ASP A 111 9.50 -1.35 1.27
C ASP A 111 9.47 0.14 1.62
N VAL A 112 9.52 0.48 2.92
CA VAL A 112 9.51 1.87 3.38
C VAL A 112 10.68 2.14 4.30
N LYS A 113 11.42 3.22 4.01
CA LYS A 113 12.48 3.76 4.86
C LYS A 113 11.98 4.99 5.59
N LEU A 114 12.00 4.95 6.91
CA LEU A 114 11.67 6.06 7.78
C LEU A 114 12.88 6.50 8.61
N GLN A 115 12.85 7.75 9.08
CA GLN A 115 13.75 8.27 10.09
C GLN A 115 12.94 8.65 11.32
N ASN A 116 13.37 8.15 12.48
CA ASN A 116 12.93 8.62 13.79
C ASN A 116 13.98 9.56 14.36
N LEU A 117 13.66 10.85 14.47
CA LEU A 117 14.50 11.84 15.10
C LEU A 117 13.78 12.40 16.34
N ASP A 118 14.30 12.12 17.53
CA ASP A 118 13.73 12.57 18.81
C ASP A 118 12.24 12.23 18.98
N GLY A 119 11.82 11.03 18.54
CA GLY A 119 10.43 10.57 18.59
C GLY A 119 9.55 11.07 17.44
N LYS A 120 10.11 11.84 16.50
CA LYS A 120 9.40 12.32 15.31
C LYS A 120 9.76 11.45 14.10
N LEU A 121 8.76 10.72 13.61
CA LEU A 121 8.87 9.90 12.41
C LEU A 121 8.71 10.73 11.13
N SER A 122 9.48 10.39 10.10
CA SER A 122 9.35 10.93 8.75
C SER A 122 9.71 9.88 7.72
N VAL A 123 8.98 9.85 6.61
CA VAL A 123 9.27 8.93 5.49
C VAL A 123 10.39 9.53 4.64
N LEU A 124 11.45 8.75 4.43
CA LEU A 124 12.58 9.12 3.58
C LEU A 124 12.41 8.57 2.17
N ALA A 125 11.94 7.33 2.06
CA ALA A 125 11.73 6.68 0.78
C ALA A 125 10.69 5.56 0.89
N SER A 126 10.02 5.28 -0.22
CA SER A 126 9.10 4.16 -0.36
C SER A 126 9.21 3.54 -1.74
N LYS A 127 9.17 2.22 -1.81
CA LYS A 127 9.12 1.45 -3.05
C LYS A 127 8.03 0.39 -2.92
N CYS A 128 7.08 0.42 -3.84
CA CYS A 128 5.94 -0.49 -3.80
C CYS A 128 5.77 -1.25 -5.12
N HIS A 129 5.25 -2.46 -5.00
CA HIS A 129 4.83 -3.32 -6.10
C HIS A 129 3.45 -3.86 -5.78
N SER A 130 2.59 -3.99 -6.78
CA SER A 130 1.26 -4.53 -6.54
C SER A 130 0.79 -5.45 -7.66
N HIS A 131 -0.09 -6.35 -7.26
CA HIS A 131 -0.66 -7.36 -8.13
C HIS A 131 -2.09 -7.67 -7.69
N ALA A 132 -2.95 -7.97 -8.66
CA ALA A 132 -4.32 -8.37 -8.40
C ALA A 132 -4.40 -9.89 -8.28
N ASP A 133 -5.38 -10.38 -7.51
CA ASP A 133 -5.75 -11.80 -7.53
C ASP A 133 -6.00 -12.30 -8.95
N SER A 134 -5.46 -13.49 -9.26
CA SER A 134 -5.63 -14.11 -10.57
C SER A 134 -7.10 -14.47 -10.83
N ASN A 135 -7.50 -14.46 -12.11
CA ASN A 135 -8.85 -14.91 -12.48
C ASN A 135 -9.09 -16.36 -12.06
N GLU A 136 -8.06 -17.18 -12.12
CA GLU A 136 -8.08 -18.59 -11.76
C GLU A 136 -8.34 -18.79 -10.26
N ASP A 137 -7.66 -18.01 -9.41
CA ASP A 137 -7.83 -18.08 -7.96
C ASP A 137 -9.20 -17.59 -7.51
N VAL A 138 -9.67 -16.47 -8.07
CA VAL A 138 -11.02 -15.96 -7.80
C VAL A 138 -12.07 -16.96 -8.27
N THR A 139 -11.94 -17.51 -9.48
CA THR A 139 -12.90 -18.50 -10.02
C THR A 139 -12.93 -19.77 -9.17
N ARG A 140 -11.79 -20.21 -8.64
CA ARG A 140 -11.70 -21.40 -7.78
C ARG A 140 -12.49 -21.24 -6.49
N VAL A 141 -12.49 -20.05 -5.89
CA VAL A 141 -13.22 -19.75 -4.66
C VAL A 141 -14.67 -19.34 -4.94
N CYS A 142 -14.89 -18.58 -6.01
CA CYS A 142 -16.17 -18.02 -6.40
C CYS A 142 -16.36 -18.09 -7.93
N PRO A 143 -16.92 -19.21 -8.46
CA PRO A 143 -17.15 -19.38 -9.90
C PRO A 143 -18.12 -18.37 -10.51
N ASP A 144 -19.04 -17.84 -9.71
CA ASP A 144 -20.07 -16.89 -10.16
C ASP A 144 -19.65 -15.42 -9.98
N CYS A 145 -18.46 -15.15 -9.42
CA CYS A 145 -18.01 -13.78 -9.17
C CYS A 145 -17.63 -13.07 -10.48
N PRO A 146 -18.02 -11.80 -10.66
CA PRO A 146 -17.62 -11.02 -11.83
C PRO A 146 -16.11 -10.79 -11.89
N LEU A 147 -15.47 -11.38 -12.90
CA LEU A 147 -14.02 -11.25 -13.09
C LEU A 147 -13.61 -9.87 -13.63
N LEU A 148 -12.40 -9.45 -13.30
CA LEU A 148 -11.79 -8.28 -13.94
C LEU A 148 -11.57 -8.55 -15.43
N ALA A 149 -12.09 -7.63 -16.25
CA ALA A 149 -11.86 -7.64 -17.69
C ALA A 149 -10.52 -6.98 -18.00
N ASN A 150 -9.82 -7.50 -19.01
CA ASN A 150 -8.65 -6.83 -19.54
C ASN A 150 -9.03 -5.43 -20.04
N LEU A 151 -8.30 -4.40 -19.61
CA LEU A 151 -8.61 -3.01 -19.95
C LEU A 151 -8.43 -2.71 -21.45
N ASN A 152 -7.59 -3.49 -22.14
CA ASN A 152 -7.39 -3.43 -23.59
C ASN A 152 -8.43 -4.26 -24.37
N ASN A 153 -9.39 -4.90 -23.69
CA ASN A 153 -10.45 -5.64 -24.36
C ASN A 153 -11.28 -4.68 -25.23
N THR A 154 -11.52 -5.05 -26.48
CA THR A 154 -12.25 -4.22 -27.44
C THR A 154 -13.63 -3.82 -26.92
N GLN A 155 -14.37 -4.73 -26.28
CA GLN A 155 -15.69 -4.41 -25.73
C GLN A 155 -15.61 -3.36 -24.63
N VAL A 156 -14.59 -3.45 -23.75
CA VAL A 156 -14.33 -2.45 -22.70
C VAL A 156 -14.04 -1.09 -23.32
N LEU A 157 -13.12 -1.04 -24.29
CA LEU A 157 -12.73 0.22 -24.97
C LEU A 157 -13.91 0.86 -25.71
N THR A 158 -14.73 0.06 -26.41
CA THR A 158 -15.94 0.53 -27.07
C THR A 158 -16.95 1.09 -26.07
N ALA A 159 -17.22 0.36 -24.98
CA ALA A 159 -18.16 0.80 -23.94
C ALA A 159 -17.73 2.11 -23.27
N VAL A 160 -16.45 2.21 -22.91
CA VAL A 160 -15.87 3.42 -22.31
C VAL A 160 -15.97 4.61 -23.27
N THR A 161 -15.61 4.40 -24.54
CA THR A 161 -15.69 5.44 -25.57
C THR A 161 -17.14 5.91 -25.77
N ALA A 162 -18.08 4.97 -25.91
CA ALA A 162 -19.49 5.28 -26.11
C ALA A 162 -20.08 6.07 -24.94
N ALA A 163 -19.73 5.69 -23.71
CA ALA A 163 -20.20 6.38 -22.52
C ALA A 163 -19.61 7.78 -22.35
N LEU A 164 -18.31 7.93 -22.61
CA LEU A 164 -17.65 9.24 -22.59
C LEU A 164 -18.27 10.19 -23.62
N ASN A 165 -18.51 9.69 -24.84
CA ASN A 165 -19.18 10.45 -25.90
C ASN A 165 -20.61 10.81 -25.52
N SER A 166 -21.38 9.86 -24.95
CA SER A 166 -22.73 10.12 -24.48
C SER A 166 -22.78 11.12 -23.32
N HIS A 167 -21.76 11.17 -22.48
CA HIS A 167 -21.67 12.16 -21.40
C HIS A 167 -21.36 13.54 -22.00
N ASN A 168 -20.31 13.63 -22.83
CA ASN A 168 -19.89 14.88 -23.45
C ASN A 168 -20.97 15.50 -24.37
N SER A 169 -21.81 14.70 -25.02
CA SER A 169 -22.89 15.21 -25.89
C SER A 169 -24.04 15.88 -25.12
N LYS A 170 -24.19 15.60 -23.83
CA LYS A 170 -25.26 16.14 -22.98
C LYS A 170 -24.84 17.40 -22.22
N THR A 171 -23.54 17.73 -22.22
CA THR A 171 -22.99 18.79 -21.36
C THR A 171 -22.50 19.96 -22.22
N ALA A 172 -23.18 21.10 -22.15
CA ALA A 172 -22.98 22.24 -23.06
C ALA A 172 -21.68 23.07 -22.87
N GLY A 173 -20.64 22.53 -22.22
CA GLY A 173 -19.40 23.31 -22.02
C GLY A 173 -18.19 22.58 -21.40
N ALA A 174 -18.38 21.37 -20.88
CA ALA A 174 -17.34 20.62 -20.19
C ALA A 174 -16.96 19.37 -20.99
N TYR A 175 -15.89 19.44 -21.78
CA TYR A 175 -15.40 18.26 -22.51
C TYR A 175 -14.51 17.41 -21.61
N LEU A 176 -14.92 16.18 -21.33
CA LEU A 176 -14.13 15.22 -20.58
C LEU A 176 -13.22 14.43 -21.52
N LYS A 177 -11.93 14.39 -21.19
CA LYS A 177 -10.95 13.51 -21.83
C LYS A 177 -10.65 12.34 -20.91
N LEU A 178 -10.68 11.11 -21.43
CA LEU A 178 -10.25 9.94 -20.68
C LEU A 178 -8.76 10.09 -20.30
N LEU A 179 -8.45 9.90 -19.02
CA LEU A 179 -7.09 9.83 -18.51
C LEU A 179 -6.68 8.36 -18.33
N GLU A 180 -7.52 7.60 -17.64
CA GLU A 180 -7.29 6.18 -17.36
C GLU A 180 -8.60 5.40 -17.16
N ILE A 181 -8.53 4.10 -17.43
CA ILE A 181 -9.53 3.13 -16.99
C ILE A 181 -8.94 2.47 -15.74
N GLY A 182 -9.59 2.66 -14.59
CA GLY A 182 -9.10 2.12 -13.32
C GLY A 182 -9.47 0.65 -13.12
N ARG A 183 -10.74 0.31 -13.36
CA ARG A 183 -11.26 -1.08 -13.26
C ARG A 183 -12.30 -1.30 -14.36
N ALA A 184 -12.36 -2.51 -14.90
CA ALA A 184 -13.43 -2.93 -15.80
C ALA A 184 -13.89 -4.36 -15.47
N ARG A 185 -15.18 -4.61 -15.58
CA ARG A 185 -15.78 -5.95 -15.49
C ARG A 185 -16.80 -6.12 -16.62
N ILE A 186 -16.84 -7.31 -17.21
CA ILE A 186 -17.87 -7.69 -18.18
C ILE A 186 -18.86 -8.59 -17.43
N GLN A 187 -20.08 -8.11 -17.23
CA GLN A 187 -21.16 -8.87 -16.60
C GLN A 187 -22.01 -9.59 -17.64
N VAL A 188 -22.68 -10.67 -17.23
CA VAL A 188 -23.61 -11.43 -18.09
C VAL A 188 -24.73 -10.49 -18.59
N ILE A 189 -25.11 -10.63 -19.86
CA ILE A 189 -25.97 -9.70 -20.63
C ILE A 189 -25.24 -8.40 -21.04
N ALA A 190 -24.03 -8.53 -21.60
CA ALA A 190 -23.32 -7.45 -22.29
C ALA A 190 -23.27 -6.12 -21.52
N ARG A 191 -23.23 -6.19 -20.18
CA ARG A 191 -23.15 -5.04 -19.28
C ARG A 191 -21.72 -4.87 -18.86
N ILE A 192 -21.08 -3.83 -19.37
CA ILE A 192 -19.71 -3.49 -18.99
C ILE A 192 -19.79 -2.45 -17.89
N ARG A 193 -19.16 -2.73 -16.74
CA ARG A 193 -18.98 -1.75 -15.66
C ARG A 193 -17.52 -1.32 -15.64
N ALA A 194 -17.27 -0.04 -15.90
CA ALA A 194 -15.95 0.55 -15.82
C ALA A 194 -15.89 1.73 -14.85
N ILE A 195 -14.75 1.92 -14.21
CA ILE A 195 -14.40 3.10 -13.42
C ILE A 195 -13.36 3.88 -14.21
N LEU A 196 -13.63 5.15 -14.48
CA LEU A 196 -12.82 6.00 -15.33
C LEU A 196 -12.31 7.18 -14.54
N THR A 197 -11.06 7.56 -14.77
CA THR A 197 -10.58 8.90 -14.41
C THR A 197 -10.56 9.73 -15.69
N CYS A 198 -11.21 10.88 -15.64
CA CYS A 198 -11.31 11.81 -16.74
C CYS A 198 -10.71 13.16 -16.33
N LYS A 199 -10.20 13.90 -17.31
CA LYS A 199 -9.70 15.25 -17.12
C LYS A 199 -10.64 16.25 -17.77
N GLN A 200 -10.94 17.32 -17.05
CA GLN A 200 -11.64 18.50 -17.54
C GLN A 200 -10.78 19.73 -17.25
N ASN A 201 -10.29 20.40 -18.30
CA ASN A 201 -9.33 21.50 -18.16
C ASN A 201 -8.11 21.07 -17.31
N THR A 202 -7.96 21.63 -16.11
CA THR A 202 -6.90 21.31 -15.15
C THR A 202 -7.34 20.36 -14.02
N SER A 203 -8.63 20.02 -13.93
CA SER A 203 -9.18 19.14 -12.88
C SER A 203 -9.34 17.70 -13.36
N SER A 204 -8.99 16.75 -12.50
CA SER A 204 -9.28 15.33 -12.69
C SER A 204 -10.52 14.92 -11.91
N MET A 205 -11.38 14.09 -12.49
CA MET A 205 -12.62 13.61 -11.90
C MET A 205 -12.79 12.12 -12.18
N VAL A 206 -13.37 11.39 -11.23
CA VAL A 206 -13.67 9.96 -11.38
C VAL A 206 -15.13 9.78 -11.80
N ILE A 207 -15.37 9.05 -12.88
CA ILE A 207 -16.70 8.62 -13.31
C ILE A 207 -16.83 7.13 -12.98
N ALA A 208 -17.61 6.83 -11.94
CA ALA A 208 -17.87 5.45 -11.53
C ALA A 208 -19.07 4.86 -12.27
N GLY A 209 -18.97 3.60 -12.68
CA GLY A 209 -20.14 2.80 -13.05
C GLY A 209 -20.72 3.15 -14.42
N VAL A 210 -19.88 3.49 -15.39
CA VAL A 210 -20.30 3.49 -16.79
C VAL A 210 -20.86 2.10 -17.10
N THR A 211 -22.16 2.03 -17.38
CA THR A 211 -22.85 0.78 -17.73
C THR A 211 -23.28 0.88 -19.17
N TYR A 212 -22.63 0.12 -20.04
CA TYR A 212 -23.00 0.04 -21.45
C TYR A 212 -23.65 -1.31 -21.70
N SER A 213 -24.85 -1.29 -22.30
CA SER A 213 -25.47 -2.49 -22.87
C SER A 213 -25.04 -2.51 -24.33
N GLN A 214 -24.38 -3.58 -24.80
CA GLN A 214 -24.02 -3.65 -26.23
C GLN A 214 -25.27 -3.39 -27.09
N PRO A 215 -25.20 -2.51 -28.11
CA PRO A 215 -26.19 -2.48 -29.16
C PRO A 215 -26.09 -3.80 -29.89
N GLY A 216 -27.25 -4.34 -30.28
CA GLY A 216 -27.29 -5.32 -31.36
C GLY A 216 -26.46 -4.78 -32.52
N GLN A 217 -25.61 -5.64 -33.04
CA GLN A 217 -24.66 -5.51 -34.14
C GLN A 217 -25.10 -4.56 -35.27
N ASP A 218 -25.03 -3.24 -35.06
CA ASP A 218 -25.22 -2.24 -36.11
C ASP A 218 -23.89 -1.51 -36.34
N THR A 219 -23.37 -1.76 -37.54
CA THR A 219 -22.18 -1.19 -38.12
C THR A 219 -22.28 0.34 -38.19
N SER A 220 -21.52 1.04 -37.37
CA SER A 220 -21.13 2.43 -37.60
C SER A 220 -19.70 2.59 -37.11
N ALA A 221 -18.77 2.62 -38.06
CA ALA A 221 -17.34 2.79 -37.83
C ALA A 221 -17.06 4.20 -37.31
N GLY A 222 -17.26 4.43 -36.01
CA GLY A 222 -16.66 5.54 -35.30
C GLY A 222 -15.18 5.26 -35.07
N LEU A 223 -14.31 6.21 -35.41
CA LEU A 223 -12.88 6.14 -35.11
C LEU A 223 -12.68 5.79 -33.63
N LEU A 224 -12.04 4.65 -33.37
CA LEU A 224 -11.52 4.35 -32.04
C LEU A 224 -10.62 5.52 -31.63
N PRO A 225 -10.80 6.11 -30.44
CA PRO A 225 -9.83 7.09 -29.98
C PRO A 225 -8.45 6.42 -30.03
N ASN A 226 -7.42 7.19 -30.40
CA ASN A 226 -6.04 6.82 -30.10
C ASN A 226 -5.92 6.74 -28.58
N VAL A 227 -6.33 5.60 -28.01
CA VAL A 227 -6.08 5.24 -26.64
C VAL A 227 -4.58 5.01 -26.60
N VAL A 228 -3.87 6.06 -26.20
CA VAL A 228 -2.47 5.96 -25.76
C VAL A 228 -2.42 4.73 -24.87
N GLN A 229 -1.58 3.76 -25.26
CA GLN A 229 -1.37 2.45 -24.60
C GLN A 229 -1.81 2.48 -23.14
N GLY A 230 -2.84 1.70 -22.83
CA GLY A 230 -3.47 1.66 -21.51
C GLY A 230 -2.42 1.49 -20.43
N PHE A 231 -2.27 2.53 -19.60
CA PHE A 231 -1.48 2.44 -18.38
C PHE A 231 -2.08 1.33 -17.51
N THR A 232 -1.23 0.41 -17.08
CA THR A 232 -1.59 -0.76 -16.27
C THR A 232 -2.07 -0.29 -14.90
N ASN A 233 -3.38 -0.21 -14.71
CA ASN A 233 -3.95 0.29 -13.46
C ASN A 233 -4.42 -0.84 -12.55
N HIS A 234 -3.55 -1.13 -11.60
CA HIS A 234 -3.72 -1.62 -10.22
C HIS A 234 -2.38 -1.43 -9.50
N ASN A 235 -1.59 -0.47 -9.98
CA ASN A 235 -0.16 -0.53 -9.93
C ASN A 235 0.37 0.53 -8.99
N LEU A 236 0.57 0.14 -7.74
CA LEU A 236 1.30 0.89 -6.74
C LEU A 236 2.81 0.89 -7.04
N ARG A 237 3.25 0.80 -8.30
CA ARG A 237 4.64 1.09 -8.69
C ARG A 237 4.91 2.57 -8.47
N LEU A 238 5.24 2.86 -7.22
CA LEU A 238 5.71 4.13 -6.76
C LEU A 238 7.13 3.89 -6.24
N SER A 239 8.05 4.73 -6.69
CA SER A 239 9.39 4.84 -6.12
C SER A 239 9.58 6.30 -5.80
N HIS A 240 9.51 6.64 -4.52
CA HIS A 240 9.78 7.99 -4.06
C HIS A 240 11.04 7.99 -3.22
N ASN A 241 11.98 8.88 -3.55
CA ASN A 241 13.15 9.17 -2.72
C ASN A 241 13.12 10.66 -2.37
N ASN A 242 13.14 10.99 -1.08
CA ASN A 242 13.34 12.36 -0.66
C ASN A 242 14.78 12.78 -0.99
N PRO A 243 15.02 13.80 -1.83
CA PRO A 243 16.36 14.19 -2.27
C PRO A 243 17.28 14.70 -1.15
N PHE A 244 16.71 15.03 0.03
CA PHE A 244 17.48 15.40 1.22
C PHE A 244 17.86 14.20 2.11
N ALA A 245 17.37 13.00 1.78
CA ALA A 245 17.69 11.76 2.49
C ALA A 245 18.82 11.02 1.76
N SER A 246 20.04 11.15 2.26
CA SER A 246 21.20 10.43 1.71
C SER A 246 21.16 8.96 2.12
N GLU A 247 20.58 8.08 1.30
CA GLU A 247 20.88 6.65 1.12
C GLU A 247 19.71 5.92 0.42
N SER A 248 20.00 5.18 -0.64
CA SER A 248 19.07 4.37 -1.44
C SER A 248 18.53 3.14 -0.69
N ILE A 249 17.31 2.71 -1.04
CA ILE A 249 16.74 1.40 -0.68
C ILE A 249 17.55 0.32 -1.42
N GLY A 250 18.61 -0.18 -0.78
CA GLY A 250 19.42 -1.29 -1.27
C GLY A 250 19.06 -2.59 -0.55
N GLU A 251 18.88 -3.64 -1.35
CA GLU A 251 18.54 -5.04 -1.02
C GLU A 251 19.05 -5.51 0.36
N ALA A 252 18.14 -5.77 1.29
CA ALA A 252 18.45 -6.34 2.59
C ALA A 252 18.45 -7.88 2.49
N ALA A 253 19.65 -8.46 2.38
CA ALA A 253 19.88 -9.89 2.26
C ALA A 253 19.74 -10.66 3.59
N GLN A 254 19.10 -11.83 3.47
CA GLN A 254 19.51 -13.14 3.99
C GLN A 254 19.72 -13.30 5.52
N HIS A 255 18.76 -13.99 6.14
CA HIS A 255 18.87 -14.54 7.49
C HIS A 255 20.03 -15.54 7.62
N ASP A 256 20.97 -15.23 8.52
CA ASP A 256 22.05 -16.12 8.93
C ASP A 256 21.50 -17.26 9.82
N LYS A 257 21.66 -18.51 9.38
CA LYS A 257 21.25 -19.70 10.16
C LYS A 257 22.32 -20.06 11.17
N VAL A 258 22.16 -19.62 12.41
CA VAL A 258 22.89 -20.16 13.56
C VAL A 258 22.19 -21.42 14.07
N ALA A 259 22.93 -22.53 14.17
CA ALA A 259 22.42 -23.79 14.73
C ALA A 259 22.13 -23.64 16.25
N ARG A 260 20.93 -24.02 16.70
CA ARG A 260 20.51 -23.96 18.10
C ARG A 260 20.42 -25.33 18.78
N PRO A 261 20.64 -25.41 20.11
CA PRO A 261 20.56 -26.65 20.88
C PRO A 261 19.10 -27.09 21.09
N VAL A 262 18.91 -28.41 21.23
CA VAL A 262 17.61 -29.07 21.39
C VAL A 262 17.00 -28.73 22.76
N GLY A 263 15.76 -28.22 22.78
CA GLY A 263 14.94 -28.06 23.99
C GLY A 263 14.47 -26.63 24.31
N PHE A 264 14.90 -25.62 23.56
CA PHE A 264 14.39 -24.25 23.72
C PHE A 264 13.23 -24.02 22.75
N VAL A 265 12.01 -23.78 23.26
CA VAL A 265 10.93 -23.21 22.45
C VAL A 265 11.27 -21.73 22.26
N PRO A 266 11.69 -21.27 21.07
CA PRO A 266 12.01 -19.88 20.87
C PRO A 266 10.75 -19.04 21.10
N PRO A 267 10.88 -17.81 21.64
CA PRO A 267 9.78 -16.85 21.57
C PRO A 267 9.35 -16.71 20.09
N PRO A 268 8.06 -16.47 19.83
CA PRO A 268 7.60 -16.23 18.47
C PRO A 268 8.50 -15.17 17.81
N PRO A 269 8.81 -15.32 16.52
CA PRO A 269 9.59 -14.29 15.85
C PRO A 269 8.86 -12.95 15.98
N PRO A 270 9.60 -11.83 16.14
CA PRO A 270 9.00 -10.50 16.33
C PRO A 270 8.11 -10.07 15.16
N CYS A 271 8.28 -10.76 14.03
CA CYS A 271 7.58 -10.59 12.78
C CYS A 271 7.45 -11.96 12.09
N PRO A 272 6.51 -12.11 11.15
CA PRO A 272 5.54 -11.10 10.71
C PRO A 272 4.39 -10.88 11.72
N GLY A 273 3.81 -9.68 11.71
CA GLY A 273 2.78 -9.26 12.66
C GLY A 273 1.40 -9.88 12.41
N ARG A 274 0.38 -9.30 13.05
CA ARG A 274 -1.04 -9.65 12.87
C ARG A 274 -1.54 -9.25 11.49
N VAL A 275 -2.54 -9.98 11.03
CA VAL A 275 -3.30 -9.66 9.81
C VAL A 275 -4.49 -8.79 10.19
N HIS A 276 -4.68 -7.66 9.50
CA HIS A 276 -5.77 -6.72 9.79
C HIS A 276 -7.07 -7.06 9.06
N HIS A 277 -6.98 -7.60 7.83
CA HIS A 277 -8.16 -7.88 7.01
C HIS A 277 -8.32 -9.36 6.71
N PHE A 278 -7.44 -9.92 5.88
CA PHE A 278 -7.46 -11.34 5.54
C PHE A 278 -6.08 -11.78 5.05
N LYS A 279 -5.83 -13.07 5.21
CA LYS A 279 -4.67 -13.74 4.65
C LYS A 279 -5.06 -14.25 3.27
N ILE A 280 -4.19 -14.05 2.29
CA ILE A 280 -4.40 -14.50 0.92
C ILE A 280 -3.69 -15.84 0.72
#